data_AF-A0A2E1ZDB3-F1
#
_entry.id   AF-A0A2E1ZDB3-F1
#
_cell.length_a   1.000
_cell.length_b   1.000
_cell.length_c   1.000
_cell.angle_alpha   90.00
_cell.angle_beta   90.00
_cell.angle_gamma   90.00
#
_symmetry.space_group_name_H-M   'P 1'
#
loop_
_entity.id
_entity.type
_entity.pdbx_description
1 polymer ?
#
loop_
_entity_poly.entity_id
_entity_poly.type
_entity_poly.pdbx_seq_one_letter_code
_entity_poly.pdbx_strand_id
1 'polypeptide(L)'
;MTYDEETTEHIKKEYEADPTRATVDRLAAELEVSPRSVIGKLASMGVYQAPKRVRKDGKKVELKRDLAAEIGEFFGLELPSLEKAEREELRSLRDAIRDPLNLKALLVDYG
;
A
#
# COMPACT_ATOMS: atom_id res chain seq x y z
N MET A 1 5.21 -12.33 -29.94
CA MET A 1 6.54 -12.77 -29.49
C MET A 1 6.32 -13.98 -28.61
N THR A 2 6.93 -15.10 -28.98
CA THR A 2 6.82 -16.37 -28.26
C THR A 2 7.98 -16.40 -27.28
N TYR A 3 7.70 -16.36 -25.98
CA TYR A 3 8.75 -16.56 -24.98
C TYR A 3 9.13 -18.03 -25.02
N ASP A 4 10.41 -18.31 -25.22
CA ASP A 4 10.93 -19.66 -25.05
C ASP A 4 10.83 -20.08 -23.57
N GLU A 5 10.93 -21.38 -23.30
CA GLU A 5 10.94 -21.91 -21.94
C GLU A 5 12.13 -21.37 -21.14
N GLU A 6 13.32 -21.29 -21.75
CA GLU A 6 14.50 -20.71 -21.10
C GLU A 6 14.30 -19.23 -20.75
N THR A 7 13.73 -18.46 -21.67
CA THR A 7 13.43 -17.04 -21.43
C THR A 7 12.42 -16.87 -20.28
N THR A 8 11.43 -17.77 -20.21
CA THR A 8 10.40 -17.75 -19.17
C THR A 8 11.00 -18.03 -17.79
N GLU A 9 11.86 -19.05 -17.67
CA GLU A 9 12.56 -19.35 -16.43
C GLU A 9 13.52 -18.23 -16.00
N HIS A 10 14.25 -17.66 -16.97
CA HIS A 10 15.14 -16.54 -16.72
C HIS A 10 14.40 -15.32 -16.13
N ILE A 11 13.30 -14.89 -16.76
CA ILE A 11 12.46 -13.78 -16.27
C ILE A 11 11.97 -14.06 -14.84
N LYS A 12 11.50 -15.29 -14.59
CA LYS A 12 10.99 -15.68 -13.27
C LYS A 12 12.09 -15.60 -12.22
N LYS A 13 13.25 -16.20 -12.48
CA LYS A 13 14.39 -16.27 -11.55
C LYS A 13 14.92 -14.88 -11.19
N GLU A 14 15.13 -14.02 -12.19
CA GLU A 14 15.63 -12.65 -11.94
C GLU A 14 14.62 -11.82 -11.15
N TYR A 15 13.32 -11.94 -11.45
CA TYR A 15 12.28 -11.21 -10.72
C TYR A 15 12.05 -11.75 -9.31
N GLU A 16 12.14 -13.07 -9.09
CA GLU A 16 12.05 -13.65 -7.75
C GLU A 16 13.23 -13.25 -6.85
N ALA A 17 14.42 -13.04 -7.44
CA ALA A 17 15.60 -12.56 -6.72
C ALA A 17 15.49 -11.09 -6.30
N ASP A 18 14.94 -10.22 -7.16
CA ASP A 18 14.67 -8.82 -6.85
C ASP A 18 13.33 -8.36 -7.47
N PRO A 19 12.19 -8.48 -6.75
CA PRO A 19 10.85 -8.22 -7.28
C PRO A 19 10.52 -6.72 -7.37
N THR A 20 11.39 -5.96 -8.03
CA THR A 20 11.30 -4.51 -8.17
C THR A 20 10.90 -4.11 -9.58
N ARG A 21 10.45 -2.85 -9.72
CA ARG A 21 10.19 -2.26 -11.03
C ARG A 21 11.47 -2.12 -11.86
N ALA A 22 12.60 -1.88 -11.22
CA ALA A 22 13.90 -1.79 -11.89
C ALA A 22 14.28 -3.11 -12.56
N THR A 23 14.01 -4.25 -11.91
CA THR A 23 14.20 -5.58 -12.50
C THR A 23 13.35 -5.79 -13.75
N VAL A 24 12.08 -5.38 -13.71
CA VAL A 24 11.19 -5.43 -14.89
C VAL A 24 11.73 -4.58 -16.03
N ASP A 25 12.18 -3.36 -15.75
CA ASP A 25 12.69 -2.45 -16.78
C ASP A 25 14.02 -2.97 -17.37
N ARG A 26 14.87 -3.61 -16.56
CA ARG A 26 16.10 -4.30 -17.02
C ARG A 26 15.78 -5.49 -17.94
N LEU A 27 14.88 -6.38 -17.51
CA LEU A 27 14.45 -7.53 -18.32
C LEU A 27 13.79 -7.10 -19.63
N ALA A 28 13.03 -6.01 -19.61
CA ALA A 28 12.40 -5.44 -20.79
C ALA A 28 13.44 -4.93 -21.80
N ALA A 29 14.50 -4.27 -21.32
CA ALA A 29 15.61 -3.81 -22.17
C ALA A 29 16.42 -4.99 -22.75
N GLU A 30 16.70 -6.02 -21.94
CA GLU A 30 17.44 -7.21 -22.36
C GLU A 30 16.70 -8.02 -23.43
N LEU A 31 15.38 -8.16 -23.29
CA LEU A 31 14.55 -8.93 -24.22
C LEU A 31 14.00 -8.08 -25.37
N GLU A 32 14.36 -6.79 -25.46
CA GLU A 32 13.85 -5.83 -26.43
C GLU A 32 12.31 -5.77 -26.48
N VAL A 33 11.66 -5.90 -25.32
CA VAL A 33 10.19 -5.85 -25.17
C VAL A 33 9.75 -4.69 -24.29
N SER A 34 8.43 -4.41 -24.29
CA SER A 34 7.89 -3.44 -23.35
C SER A 34 7.88 -3.99 -21.90
N PRO A 35 8.10 -3.14 -20.89
CA PRO A 35 7.89 -3.52 -19.48
C PRO A 35 6.50 -4.10 -19.21
N ARG A 36 5.47 -3.65 -19.94
CA ARG A 36 4.11 -4.17 -19.85
C ARG A 36 4.02 -5.64 -20.26
N SER A 37 4.78 -6.06 -21.26
CA SER A 37 4.84 -7.45 -21.71
C SER A 37 5.48 -8.35 -20.65
N VAL A 38 6.59 -7.89 -20.04
CA VAL A 38 7.26 -8.60 -18.95
C VAL A 38 6.33 -8.74 -17.73
N ILE A 39 5.66 -7.66 -17.34
CA ILE A 39 4.65 -7.68 -16.26
C ILE A 39 3.52 -8.67 -16.60
N GLY A 40 3.01 -8.66 -17.83
CA GLY A 40 1.99 -9.60 -18.27
C GLY A 40 2.45 -11.05 -18.16
N LYS A 41 3.71 -11.33 -18.52
CA LYS A 41 4.30 -12.67 -18.37
C LYS A 41 4.45 -13.06 -16.90
N LEU A 42 5.01 -12.19 -16.06
CA LEU A 42 5.12 -12.41 -14.61
C LEU A 42 3.74 -12.62 -13.95
N ALA A 43 2.72 -11.89 -14.39
CA ALA A 43 1.34 -12.04 -13.92
C ALA A 43 0.74 -13.37 -14.36
N SER A 44 0.99 -13.81 -15.61
CA SER A 44 0.53 -15.12 -16.09
C SER A 44 1.16 -16.29 -15.33
N MET A 45 2.38 -16.11 -14.81
CA MET A 45 3.06 -17.05 -13.93
C MET A 45 2.65 -16.93 -12.46
N GLY A 46 1.83 -15.93 -12.09
CA GLY A 46 1.40 -15.69 -10.72
C GLY A 46 2.46 -15.10 -9.78
N VAL A 47 3.63 -14.69 -10.29
CA VAL A 47 4.76 -14.20 -9.46
C VAL A 47 4.82 -12.68 -9.36
N TYR A 48 4.12 -11.94 -10.23
CA TYR A 48 4.18 -10.49 -10.24
C TYR A 48 3.64 -9.86 -8.96
N GLN A 49 4.45 -9.02 -8.31
CA GLN A 49 4.06 -8.28 -7.12
C GLN A 49 3.66 -6.85 -7.51
N ALA A 50 2.35 -6.57 -7.46
CA ALA A 50 1.86 -5.22 -7.72
C ALA A 50 2.42 -4.24 -6.67
N PRO A 51 2.97 -3.08 -7.09
CA PRO A 51 3.53 -2.13 -6.15
C PRO A 51 2.46 -1.68 -5.16
N LYS A 52 2.82 -1.66 -3.86
CA LYS A 52 1.96 -1.10 -2.83
C LYS A 52 1.68 0.36 -3.20
N ARG A 53 0.39 0.71 -3.26
CA ARG A 53 -0.03 2.10 -3.49
C ARG A 53 0.42 2.93 -2.29
N VAL A 54 1.53 3.65 -2.46
CA VAL A 54 2.01 4.67 -1.52
C VAL A 54 1.67 6.06 -2.08
N ARG A 55 1.42 7.03 -1.21
CA ARG A 55 1.31 8.43 -1.62
C ARG A 55 2.70 8.95 -2.04
N LYS A 56 2.75 10.12 -2.69
CA LYS A 56 3.99 10.79 -3.15
C LYS A 56 5.04 10.97 -2.05
N ASP A 57 4.64 10.93 -0.78
CA ASP A 57 5.48 11.06 0.42
C ASP A 57 5.95 9.71 0.99
N GLY A 58 5.66 8.59 0.33
CA GLY A 58 6.02 7.24 0.79
C GLY A 58 5.14 6.70 1.93
N LYS A 59 4.15 7.48 2.41
CA LYS A 59 3.22 7.02 3.44
C LYS A 59 2.11 6.16 2.82
N LYS A 60 1.64 5.18 3.60
CA LYS A 60 0.47 4.35 3.26
C LYS A 60 -0.67 5.26 2.84
N VAL A 61 -1.33 4.97 1.72
CA VAL A 61 -2.52 5.72 1.31
C VAL A 61 -3.60 5.53 2.37
N GLU A 62 -3.80 6.54 3.22
CA GLU A 62 -4.93 6.54 4.16
C GLU A 62 -6.20 6.92 3.40
N LEU A 63 -7.16 6.01 3.40
CA LEU A 63 -8.51 6.26 2.90
C LEU A 63 -9.33 6.90 4.02
N LYS A 64 -10.27 7.78 3.66
CA LYS A 64 -11.15 8.43 4.66
C LYS A 64 -11.95 7.41 5.46
N ARG A 65 -12.43 6.35 4.79
CA ARG A 65 -13.12 5.21 5.41
C ARG A 65 -12.28 4.52 6.49
N ASP A 66 -10.99 4.33 6.21
CA ASP A 66 -10.09 3.64 7.14
C ASP A 66 -9.86 4.55 8.36
N LEU A 67 -9.68 5.86 8.17
CA LEU A 67 -9.57 6.82 9.26
C LEU A 67 -10.86 6.88 10.12
N ALA A 68 -12.03 6.92 9.48
CA ALA A 68 -13.32 6.94 10.16
C ALA A 68 -13.56 5.64 10.95
N ALA A 69 -13.22 4.49 10.38
CA ALA A 69 -13.30 3.19 11.04
C ALA A 69 -12.36 3.12 12.26
N GLU A 70 -11.10 3.54 12.11
CA GLU A 70 -10.14 3.55 13.22
C GLU A 70 -10.60 4.45 14.40
N ILE A 71 -11.27 5.57 14.11
CA ILE A 71 -11.88 6.44 15.13
C ILE A 71 -13.08 5.75 15.77
N GLY A 72 -13.96 5.14 14.97
CA GLY A 72 -15.14 4.43 15.47
C GLY A 72 -14.78 3.23 16.36
N GLU A 73 -13.81 2.42 15.95
CA GLU A 73 -13.28 1.29 16.70
C GLU A 73 -12.79 1.70 18.09
N PHE A 74 -12.12 2.85 18.19
CA PHE A 74 -11.64 3.36 19.48
C PHE A 74 -12.79 3.63 20.46
N PHE A 75 -13.91 4.15 19.97
CA PHE A 75 -15.10 4.45 20.79
C PHE A 75 -16.10 3.28 20.87
N GLY A 76 -15.88 2.19 20.13
CA GLY A 76 -16.86 1.11 19.97
C GLY A 76 -18.13 1.56 19.24
N LEU A 77 -18.04 2.53 18.32
CA LEU A 77 -19.16 3.11 17.59
C LEU A 77 -18.96 2.98 16.08
N GLU A 78 -20.07 2.77 15.36
CA GLU A 78 -20.11 2.87 13.90
C GLU A 78 -20.32 4.34 13.52
N LEU A 79 -19.30 4.96 12.92
CA LEU A 79 -19.30 6.39 12.56
C LEU A 79 -19.18 6.63 11.04
N PRO A 80 -20.11 6.09 10.21
CA PRO A 80 -20.00 6.16 8.74
C PRO A 80 -20.06 7.60 8.20
N SER A 81 -20.72 8.51 8.93
CA SER A 81 -20.80 9.92 8.54
C SER A 81 -19.46 10.66 8.64
N LEU A 82 -18.49 10.15 9.39
CA LEU A 82 -17.16 10.77 9.50
C LEU A 82 -16.39 10.77 8.18
N GLU A 83 -16.68 9.84 7.26
CA GLU A 83 -16.05 9.84 5.93
C GLU A 83 -16.30 11.12 5.12
N LYS A 84 -17.36 11.86 5.48
CA LYS A 84 -17.72 13.15 4.85
C LYS A 84 -16.83 14.31 5.32
N ALA A 85 -16.19 14.18 6.49
CA ALA A 85 -15.31 15.21 7.04
C ALA A 85 -14.04 15.40 6.19
N GLU A 86 -13.28 16.46 6.46
CA GLU A 86 -12.01 16.66 5.78
C GLU A 86 -11.00 15.58 6.20
N ARG A 87 -10.13 15.15 5.27
CA ARG A 87 -9.15 14.08 5.57
C ARG A 87 -8.17 14.51 6.67
N GLU A 88 -7.71 15.75 6.65
CA GLU A 88 -6.76 16.26 7.64
C GLU A 88 -7.40 16.40 9.03
N GLU A 89 -8.70 16.71 9.11
CA GLU A 89 -9.45 16.68 10.37
C GLU A 89 -9.54 15.25 10.94
N LEU A 90 -9.89 14.26 10.11
CA LEU A 90 -9.93 12.85 10.52
C LEU A 90 -8.56 12.35 11.00
N ARG A 91 -7.48 12.75 10.31
CA ARG A 91 -6.12 12.43 10.71
C ARG A 91 -5.79 13.03 12.09
N SER A 92 -6.05 14.32 12.26
CA SER A 92 -5.78 15.04 13.51
C SER A 92 -6.56 14.44 14.67
N LEU A 93 -7.83 14.08 14.46
CA LEU A 93 -8.67 13.45 15.48
C LEU A 93 -8.15 12.06 15.87
N ARG A 94 -7.85 11.21 14.88
CA ARG A 94 -7.25 9.88 15.13
C ARG A 94 -5.94 9.99 15.90
N ASP A 95 -5.06 10.90 15.49
CA ASP A 95 -3.74 11.07 16.11
C ASP A 95 -3.88 11.59 17.56
N ALA A 96 -4.82 12.52 17.81
CA ALA A 96 -5.12 13.00 19.15
C ALA A 96 -5.63 11.89 20.09
N ILE A 97 -6.48 11.00 19.58
CA ILE A 97 -7.03 9.86 20.33
C ILE A 97 -5.96 8.80 20.64
N ARG A 98 -4.97 8.62 19.75
CA ARG A 98 -3.88 7.66 19.92
C ARG A 98 -2.72 8.19 20.76
N ASP A 99 -2.64 9.49 20.99
CA ASP A 99 -1.59 10.09 21.81
C ASP A 99 -1.82 9.78 23.31
N PRO A 100 -0.92 9.01 23.96
CA PRO A 100 -1.03 8.68 25.38
C PRO A 100 -0.99 9.92 26.30
N LEU A 101 -0.41 11.04 25.84
CA LEU A 101 -0.36 12.28 26.61
C LEU A 101 -1.75 12.96 26.68
N ASN A 102 -2.55 12.84 25.63
CA ASN A 102 -3.93 13.35 25.63
C ASN A 102 -4.88 12.47 26.46
N LEU A 103 -4.63 11.15 26.52
CA LEU A 103 -5.39 10.23 27.37
C LEU A 103 -5.13 10.45 28.87
N LYS A 104 -3.91 10.84 29.25
CA LYS A 104 -3.60 11.19 30.65
C LYS A 104 -4.38 12.40 31.14
N ALA A 105 -4.64 13.41 30.29
CA ALA A 105 -5.44 14.56 30.69
C ALA A 105 -6.88 14.16 31.05
N LEU A 106 -7.48 13.20 30.32
CA LEU A 106 -8.84 12.72 30.61
C LEU A 106 -8.95 11.84 31.86
N LEU A 107 -7.87 11.15 32.24
CA LEU A 107 -7.86 10.20 33.37
C LEU A 107 -7.37 10.82 34.68
N VAL A 108 -6.72 11.98 34.65
CA VAL A 108 -6.20 12.66 35.85
C VAL A 108 -7.25 13.53 36.53
N ASP A 109 -8.32 13.93 35.84
CA ASP A 109 -9.43 14.72 36.42
C ASP A 109 -10.44 13.89 37.25
N TYR A 110 -10.19 12.58 37.43
CA TYR A 110 -10.99 11.66 38.26
C TYR A 110 -10.20 11.09 39.46
N GLY A 111 -9.26 11.86 40.01
CA GLY A 111 -8.47 11.52 41.21
C GLY A 111 -8.77 12.43 42.39
#